data_AF-A0A2B9DJH3-F1
#
_entry.id   AF-A0A2B9DJH3-F1
#
_cell.length_a   1.000
_cell.length_b   1.000
_cell.length_c   1.000
_cell.angle_alpha   90.00
_cell.angle_beta   90.00
_cell.angle_gamma   90.00
#
_symmetry.space_group_name_H-M   'P 1'
#
loop_
_entity.id
_entity.type
_entity.pdbx_description
1 polymer ?
#
loop_
_entity_poly.entity_id
_entity_poly.type
_entity_poly.pdbx_seq_one_letter_code
_entity_poly.pdbx_strand_id
1 'polypeptide(L)'
;MDKSWSGNSTQLLQEIDWKMSRIESILQQVSVDGLIEEAYEIHEMLIKVSQLLLILQQDLKMTPLAKGLSLQLQSIQEQYNRLFSKGEIPKIF
;
A
#
# COMPACT_ATOMS: atom_id res chain seq x y z
N MET A 1 18.49 9.69 23.91
CA MET A 1 17.23 9.99 24.63
C MET A 1 16.12 9.40 23.77
N ASP A 2 15.92 8.09 23.88
CA ASP A 2 15.33 7.27 22.82
C ASP A 2 14.07 6.54 23.31
N LYS A 3 13.05 7.31 23.68
CA LYS A 3 11.76 6.76 24.15
C LYS A 3 10.53 7.23 23.35
N SER A 4 10.70 8.05 22.31
CA SER A 4 9.59 8.59 21.53
C SER A 4 9.36 7.94 20.15
N TRP A 5 10.29 7.15 19.63
CA TRP A 5 10.16 6.60 18.27
C TRP A 5 9.33 5.31 18.19
N SER A 6 9.38 4.44 19.20
CA SER A 6 8.68 3.15 19.13
C SER A 6 7.15 3.30 19.06
N GLY A 7 6.58 4.31 19.71
CA GLY A 7 5.15 4.60 19.64
C GLY A 7 4.71 5.06 18.24
N ASN A 8 5.59 5.75 17.52
CA ASN A 8 5.34 6.20 16.15
C ASN A 8 5.42 5.01 15.17
N SER A 9 6.45 4.17 15.27
CA SER A 9 6.65 3.02 14.37
C SER A 9 5.50 2.00 14.44
N THR A 10 4.91 1.75 15.62
CA THR A 10 3.75 0.84 15.76
C THR A 10 2.50 1.40 15.09
N GLN A 11 2.23 2.70 15.22
CA GLN A 11 1.08 3.34 14.57
C GLN A 11 1.24 3.34 13.06
N LEU A 12 2.44 3.66 12.56
CA LEU A 12 2.77 3.59 11.14
C LEU A 12 2.55 2.19 10.58
N LEU A 13 2.99 1.15 11.30
CA LEU A 13 2.78 -0.24 10.89
C LEU A 13 1.31 -0.61 10.79
N GLN A 14 0.49 -0.24 11.79
CA GLN A 14 -0.95 -0.49 11.76
C GLN A 14 -1.62 0.21 10.57
N GLU A 15 -1.20 1.44 10.27
CA GLU A 15 -1.75 2.16 9.13
C GLU A 15 -1.30 1.57 7.78
N ILE A 16 -0.04 1.15 7.66
CA ILE A 16 0.46 0.44 6.47
C ILE A 16 -0.32 -0.86 6.25
N ASP A 17 -0.44 -1.67 7.30
CA ASP A 17 -1.12 -2.97 7.25
C ASP A 17 -2.59 -2.83 6.84
N TRP A 18 -3.30 -1.88 7.46
CA TRP A 18 -4.70 -1.60 7.11
C TRP A 18 -4.87 -1.15 5.66
N LYS A 19 -4.02 -0.22 5.17
CA LYS A 19 -4.11 0.27 3.79
C LYS A 19 -3.76 -0.81 2.77
N MET A 20 -2.70 -1.59 3.00
CA MET A 20 -2.33 -2.71 2.12
C MET A 20 -3.46 -3.74 2.05
N SER A 21 -4.00 -4.15 3.21
CA SER A 21 -5.13 -5.08 3.29
C SER A 21 -6.37 -4.54 2.55
N ARG A 22 -6.65 -3.24 2.67
CA ARG A 22 -7.75 -2.58 1.96
C ARG A 22 -7.55 -2.60 0.45
N ILE A 23 -6.34 -2.27 -0.04
CA ILE A 23 -6.02 -2.32 -1.47
C ILE A 23 -6.18 -3.74 -2.00
N GLU A 24 -5.61 -4.73 -1.33
CA GLU A 24 -5.72 -6.14 -1.73
C GLU A 24 -7.17 -6.60 -1.79
N SER A 25 -8.00 -6.21 -0.81
CA SER A 25 -9.43 -6.52 -0.81
C SER A 25 -10.14 -5.96 -2.05
N ILE A 26 -9.86 -4.71 -2.43
CA ILE A 26 -10.49 -4.09 -3.60
C ILE A 26 -10.02 -4.79 -4.89
N LEU A 27 -8.71 -5.07 -5.01
CA LEU A 27 -8.15 -5.77 -6.18
C LEU A 27 -8.71 -7.20 -6.32
N GLN A 28 -8.99 -7.88 -5.21
CA GLN A 28 -9.61 -9.20 -5.21
C GLN A 28 -11.09 -9.17 -5.62
N GLN A 29 -11.87 -8.19 -5.13
CA GLN A 29 -13.28 -8.04 -5.52
C GLN A 29 -13.46 -7.92 -7.04
N VAL A 30 -12.51 -7.27 -7.70
CA VAL A 30 -12.57 -7.01 -9.15
C VAL A 30 -12.31 -8.25 -9.97
N SER A 31 -11.52 -9.18 -9.42
CA SER A 31 -11.38 -10.51 -10.03
C SER A 31 -12.72 -11.27 -10.08
N VAL A 32 -13.73 -10.82 -9.31
CA VAL A 32 -15.09 -11.38 -9.25
C VAL A 32 -16.09 -10.53 -10.06
N ASP A 33 -16.09 -9.21 -9.90
CA ASP A 33 -17.14 -8.32 -10.42
C ASP A 33 -16.76 -7.56 -11.72
N GLY A 34 -15.48 -7.63 -12.14
CA GLY A 34 -15.03 -7.21 -13.47
C GLY A 34 -14.71 -5.73 -13.70
N LEU A 35 -15.01 -4.82 -12.76
CA LEU A 35 -14.65 -3.39 -12.83
C LEU A 35 -14.29 -2.81 -11.45
N ILE A 36 -13.23 -1.98 -11.40
CA ILE A 36 -12.83 -1.22 -10.19
C ILE A 36 -13.37 0.21 -10.29
N GLU A 37 -14.37 0.58 -9.51
CA GLU A 37 -14.80 2.00 -9.42
C GLU A 37 -13.87 2.80 -8.47
N GLU A 38 -13.27 2.13 -7.50
CA GLU A 38 -12.39 2.68 -6.47
C GLU A 38 -10.92 2.84 -6.94
N ALA A 39 -10.69 2.96 -8.25
CA ALA A 39 -9.38 3.17 -8.86
C ALA A 39 -8.58 4.31 -8.20
N TYR A 40 -9.28 5.42 -7.95
CA TYR A 40 -8.72 6.59 -7.28
C TYR A 40 -8.34 6.31 -5.82
N GLU A 41 -9.17 5.55 -5.09
CA GLU A 41 -8.90 5.14 -3.70
C GLU A 41 -7.61 4.32 -3.64
N ILE A 42 -7.46 3.33 -4.54
CA ILE A 42 -6.26 2.49 -4.61
C ILE A 42 -5.02 3.35 -4.92
N HIS A 43 -5.10 4.24 -5.92
CA HIS A 43 -3.97 5.08 -6.29
C HIS A 43 -3.51 5.98 -5.11
N GLU A 44 -4.45 6.62 -4.42
CA GLU A 44 -4.12 7.41 -3.23
C GLU A 44 -3.50 6.56 -2.12
N MET A 45 -4.06 5.37 -1.84
CA MET A 45 -3.55 4.50 -0.80
C MET A 45 -2.14 3.99 -1.13
N LEU A 46 -1.85 3.65 -2.39
CA LEU A 46 -0.50 3.26 -2.83
C LEU A 46 0.54 4.38 -2.59
N ILE A 47 0.19 5.63 -2.89
CA ILE A 47 1.06 6.79 -2.61
C ILE A 47 1.28 6.94 -1.11
N LYS A 48 0.20 6.91 -0.32
CA LYS A 48 0.25 7.07 1.14
C LYS A 48 1.09 5.97 1.79
N VAL A 49 0.91 4.71 1.42
CA VAL A 49 1.72 3.60 1.96
C VAL A 49 3.19 3.76 1.59
N SER A 50 3.50 4.21 0.36
CA SER A 50 4.89 4.49 -0.04
C SER A 50 5.55 5.54 0.86
N GLN A 51 4.82 6.61 1.22
CA GLN A 51 5.29 7.65 2.13
C GLN A 51 5.47 7.12 3.55
N LEU A 52 4.53 6.34 4.07
CA LEU A 52 4.60 5.74 5.41
C LEU A 52 5.79 4.78 5.52
N LEU A 53 6.06 3.99 4.49
CA LEU A 53 7.22 3.10 4.43
C LEU A 53 8.54 3.87 4.43
N LEU A 54 8.61 5.01 3.72
CA LEU A 54 9.79 5.88 3.74
C LEU A 54 10.06 6.44 5.14
N ILE A 55 9.00 6.83 5.86
CA ILE A 55 9.10 7.29 7.25
C ILE A 55 9.54 6.14 8.16
N LEU A 56 8.91 4.96 8.04
CA LEU A 56 9.25 3.78 8.83
C LEU A 56 10.71 3.35 8.62
N GLN A 57 11.24 3.50 7.41
CA GLN A 57 12.63 3.17 7.10
C GLN A 57 13.65 4.10 7.80
N GLN A 58 13.24 5.29 8.24
CA GLN A 58 14.11 6.20 9.01
C GLN A 58 14.40 5.64 10.42
N ASP A 59 13.53 4.78 10.95
CA ASP A 59 13.84 3.99 12.13
C ASP A 59 14.76 2.83 11.71
N LEU A 60 16.04 2.91 12.11
CA LEU A 60 17.07 1.92 11.79
C LEU A 60 16.68 0.49 12.20
N LYS A 61 15.89 0.35 13.27
CA LYS A 61 15.41 -0.98 13.73
C LYS A 61 14.34 -1.55 12.81
N MET A 62 13.59 -0.69 12.12
CA MET A 62 12.48 -1.05 11.26
C MET A 62 12.88 -1.13 9.79
N THR A 63 14.07 -0.65 9.40
CA THR A 63 14.57 -0.69 8.03
C THR A 63 14.42 -2.06 7.34
N PRO A 64 14.76 -3.21 7.96
CA PRO A 64 14.58 -4.52 7.31
C PRO A 64 13.10 -4.83 7.04
N LEU A 65 12.22 -4.51 7.98
CA LEU A 65 10.78 -4.71 7.84
C LEU A 65 10.19 -3.79 6.77
N ALA A 66 10.56 -2.50 6.78
CA ALA A 66 10.12 -1.52 5.78
C ALA A 66 10.52 -1.95 4.36
N LYS A 67 11.71 -2.54 4.18
CA LYS A 67 12.12 -3.13 2.89
C LYS A 67 11.23 -4.30 2.48
N GLY A 68 10.93 -5.22 3.40
CA GLY A 68 10.02 -6.34 3.14
C GLY A 68 8.62 -5.88 2.73
N LEU A 69 8.05 -4.93 3.46
CA LEU A 69 6.75 -4.32 3.15
C LEU A 69 6.79 -3.53 1.83
N SER A 70 7.91 -2.89 1.48
CA SER A 70 8.06 -2.22 0.19
C SER A 70 8.00 -3.20 -0.99
N LEU A 71 8.56 -4.40 -0.84
CA LEU A 71 8.45 -5.46 -1.85
C LEU A 71 7.01 -5.97 -1.98
N GLN A 72 6.28 -6.09 -0.87
CA GLN A 72 4.85 -6.41 -0.90
C GLN A 72 4.05 -5.32 -1.61
N LEU A 73 4.30 -4.04 -1.30
CA LEU A 73 3.66 -2.92 -1.99
C LEU A 73 3.92 -2.95 -3.49
N GLN A 74 5.16 -3.26 -3.89
CA GLN A 74 5.52 -3.39 -5.30
C GLN A 74 4.70 -4.51 -5.98
N SER A 75 4.53 -5.66 -5.32
CA SER A 75 3.70 -6.74 -5.86
C SER A 75 2.24 -6.32 -6.04
N ILE A 76 1.69 -5.57 -5.07
CA ILE A 76 0.34 -5.00 -5.15
C ILE A 76 0.25 -3.99 -6.32
N GLN A 77 1.24 -3.10 -6.47
CA GLN A 77 1.31 -2.15 -7.59
C GLN A 77 1.37 -2.85 -8.94
N GLU A 78 2.14 -3.95 -9.05
CA GLU A 78 2.20 -4.76 -10.27
C GLU A 78 0.84 -5.39 -10.60
N GLN A 79 0.09 -5.87 -9.59
CA GLN A 79 -1.27 -6.37 -9.79
C GLN A 79 -2.20 -5.25 -10.27
N TYR A 80 -2.21 -4.10 -9.58
CA TYR A 80 -3.00 -2.93 -9.98
C TYR A 80 -2.70 -2.52 -11.43
N ASN A 81 -1.41 -2.41 -11.80
CA ASN A 81 -1.00 -2.03 -13.15
C ASN A 81 -1.44 -3.05 -14.21
N ARG A 82 -1.49 -4.34 -13.87
CA ARG A 82 -2.05 -5.37 -14.77
C ARG A 82 -3.53 -5.17 -15.01
N LEU A 83 -4.33 -4.95 -13.96
CA LEU A 83 -5.77 -4.71 -14.10
C LEU A 83 -6.03 -3.40 -14.88
N PHE A 84 -5.22 -2.37 -14.64
CA PHE A 84 -5.26 -1.11 -15.39
C PHE A 84 -4.96 -1.32 -16.88
N SER A 85 -3.94 -2.10 -17.20
CA SER A 85 -3.57 -2.40 -18.59
C SER A 85 -4.64 -3.21 -19.33
N LYS A 86 -5.44 -4.01 -18.61
CA LYS A 86 -6.58 -4.75 -19.16
C LYS A 86 -7.84 -3.89 -19.35
N GLY A 87 -7.87 -2.66 -18.81
CA GLY A 87 -9.06 -1.81 -18.81
C GLY A 87 -10.11 -2.20 -17.77
N GLU A 88 -9.76 -3.07 -16.82
CA GLU A 88 -10.61 -3.41 -15.66
C GLU A 88 -10.65 -2.27 -14.63
N ILE A 89 -9.71 -1.32 -14.76
CA ILE A 89 -9.70 -0.04 -14.04
C ILE A 89 -9.99 1.08 -15.04
N PRO A 90 -10.99 1.95 -14.79
CA PRO A 90 -11.26 3.11 -15.63
C PRO A 90 -10.02 3.99 -15.80
N LYS A 91 -9.75 4.40 -17.04
CA LYS A 91 -8.75 5.43 -17.32
C LYS A 91 -9.28 6.76 -16.82
N ILE A 92 -8.82 7.20 -15.66
CA ILE A 92 -9.08 8.55 -15.17
C ILE A 92 -8.05 9.46 -15.85
N PHE A 93 -8.42 10.05 -17.00
CA PHE A 93 -7.70 11.12 -17.68
C PHE A 93 -8.63 12.31 -17.89
#